data_AF-A0A399XAL1-F1
#
_entry.id   AF-A0A399XAL1-F1
#
_cell.length_a   1.000
_cell.length_b   1.000
_cell.length_c   1.000
_cell.angle_alpha   90.00
_cell.angle_beta   90.00
_cell.angle_gamma   90.00
#
_symmetry.space_group_name_H-M   'P 1'
#
loop_
_entity.id
_entity.type
_entity.pdbx_description
1 polymer ?
#
loop_
_entity_poly.entity_id
_entity_poly.type
_entity_poly.pdbx_seq_one_letter_code
_entity_poly.pdbx_strand_id
1 'polypeptide(L)'
;MFGLVTLVTIAGVTYIDSATQTVRLSYRQRIDVQTTHLCEAGVQEVLRSLWRPFKIDQNFEGMSDVCNGASSATPQATLSGEIEGVGEYSAGVVRYEEPDNDPYTRLVTVRAVGWQDLNGNNQLDDNEPRKTVDVTGSFQLARSQVFDYTYFVNNYGWMDGFQESWLIVNGDVRANGNFNFLNGSPTVNGSVYASLNEKLSPAAAGLVNTPPVKWTNSTYKTNHDNAATLYRERWRQAYDAAIHGARGSEEYDRWRDYIFDSEAQIVDGRPSGAVIGDVTGHRGWTRTSTNGATTTTMLDTSPTHEVVMPDLSDLSYYSNLSQNYVDTKATFGNGTPNPLYGQGAYVDVWNASTNSYQRITTDGVLNGTAVLIGTSSKPIRIHGPVTFTEDCVIKGYIAGQGTIYTGRNVHIVGSVRYSDKDATGQTVGTPDFRGSDPDAIDNANEVRNMLGLAARGSVIMGNTTTFTSSYPLYYMRPPFTKGRWDENGNWIPPYDATQTDYTGRKKYQSTISDSTMNSIAEGINQLDAILYTNFVGGGNIGTAGGGIAFNGTIISKDEAMVVFSLPMRMNYDHRIRERKISKAPLIDIQLPRSPTLLRSTWQDQGFQFKYYSGLYGN
;
A
#
# COMPACT_ATOMS: atom_id res chain seq x y z
N MET A 1 -22.65 57.68 57.11
CA MET A 1 -21.28 57.56 56.56
C MET A 1 -20.67 56.17 56.82
N PHE A 2 -20.83 55.58 58.01
CA PHE A 2 -20.27 54.27 58.35
C PHE A 2 -20.74 53.10 57.46
N GLY A 3 -22.04 52.95 57.19
CA GLY A 3 -22.56 51.82 56.36
C GLY A 3 -22.18 51.85 54.87
N LEU A 4 -21.88 53.03 54.33
CA LEU A 4 -21.41 53.20 52.93
C LEU A 4 -19.94 52.78 52.79
N VAL A 5 -19.12 53.06 53.81
CA VAL A 5 -17.71 52.63 53.84
C VAL A 5 -17.63 51.11 53.98
N THR A 6 -18.46 50.49 54.83
CA THR A 6 -18.48 49.03 55.02
C THR A 6 -18.86 48.28 53.74
N LEU A 7 -19.88 48.76 53.01
CA LEU A 7 -20.29 48.19 51.72
C LEU A 7 -19.21 48.31 50.62
N VAL A 8 -18.48 49.43 50.58
CA VAL A 8 -17.37 49.63 49.64
C VAL A 8 -16.18 48.73 49.99
N THR A 9 -15.87 48.51 51.27
CA THR A 9 -14.84 47.52 51.67
C THR A 9 -15.25 46.08 51.37
N ILE A 10 -16.52 45.70 51.59
CA ILE A 10 -17.00 44.35 51.27
C ILE A 10 -17.00 44.12 49.74
N ALA A 11 -17.45 45.11 48.96
CA ALA A 11 -17.38 45.08 47.50
C ALA A 11 -15.92 45.05 46.97
N GLY A 12 -15.01 45.78 47.62
CA GLY A 12 -13.57 45.77 47.30
C GLY A 12 -12.91 44.42 47.58
N VAL A 13 -13.17 43.81 48.74
CA VAL A 13 -12.64 42.50 49.12
C VAL A 13 -13.19 41.40 48.20
N THR A 14 -14.50 41.40 47.94
CA THR A 14 -15.12 40.43 47.02
C THR A 14 -14.65 40.58 45.57
N TYR A 15 -14.40 41.81 45.10
CA TYR A 15 -13.81 42.05 43.78
C TYR A 15 -12.35 41.59 43.71
N ILE A 16 -11.54 41.86 44.75
CA ILE A 16 -10.15 41.39 44.84
C ILE A 16 -10.09 39.86 44.90
N ASP A 17 -10.95 39.22 45.69
CA ASP A 17 -11.03 37.76 45.77
C ASP A 17 -11.46 37.14 44.43
N SER A 18 -12.45 37.73 43.76
CA SER A 18 -12.91 37.28 42.43
C SER A 18 -11.84 37.48 41.34
N ALA A 19 -11.16 38.62 41.32
CA ALA A 19 -10.07 38.89 40.39
C ALA A 19 -8.87 37.95 40.66
N THR A 20 -8.55 37.71 41.93
CA THR A 20 -7.49 36.79 42.35
C THR A 20 -7.83 35.34 42.00
N GLN A 21 -9.07 34.91 42.21
CA GLN A 21 -9.54 33.60 41.75
C GLN A 21 -9.42 33.47 40.23
N THR A 22 -9.84 34.49 39.48
CA THR A 22 -9.73 34.49 38.01
C THR A 22 -8.27 34.33 37.57
N VAL A 23 -7.34 35.11 38.14
CA VAL A 23 -5.90 35.00 37.83
C VAL A 23 -5.34 33.62 38.20
N ARG A 24 -5.75 33.05 39.34
CA ARG A 24 -5.33 31.70 39.77
C ARG A 24 -5.87 30.62 38.84
N LEU A 25 -7.11 30.74 38.36
CA LEU A 25 -7.70 29.83 37.38
C LEU A 25 -6.95 29.94 36.04
N SER A 26 -6.69 31.15 35.55
CA SER A 26 -5.94 31.37 34.32
C SER A 26 -4.50 30.84 34.40
N TYR A 27 -3.83 31.02 35.54
CA TYR A 27 -2.49 30.47 35.78
C TYR A 27 -2.49 28.94 35.81
N ARG A 28 -3.45 28.33 36.52
CA ARG A 28 -3.63 26.88 36.53
C ARG A 28 -3.91 26.32 35.14
N GLN A 29 -4.81 26.96 34.38
CA GLN A 29 -5.12 26.57 33.00
C GLN A 29 -3.90 26.67 32.09
N ARG A 30 -3.08 27.73 32.24
CA ARG A 30 -1.81 27.85 31.50
C ARG A 30 -0.91 26.64 31.77
N ILE A 31 -0.68 26.29 33.03
CA ILE A 31 0.21 25.20 33.40
C ILE A 31 -0.33 23.83 32.95
N ASP A 32 -1.64 23.62 33.07
CA ASP A 32 -2.29 22.39 32.59
C ASP A 32 -2.09 22.23 31.06
N VAL A 33 -2.25 23.30 30.29
CA VAL A 33 -1.98 23.29 28.84
C VAL A 33 -0.49 23.05 28.55
N GLN A 34 0.41 23.73 29.27
CA GLN A 34 1.86 23.54 29.11
C GLN A 34 2.29 22.09 29.39
N THR A 35 1.87 21.53 30.53
CA THR A 35 2.17 20.15 30.92
C THR A 35 1.50 19.13 29.99
N THR A 36 0.35 19.44 29.40
CA THR A 36 -0.27 18.61 28.35
C THR A 36 0.62 18.54 27.10
N HIS A 37 1.18 19.67 26.66
CA HIS A 37 2.09 19.69 25.51
C HIS A 37 3.43 18.98 25.80
N LEU A 38 3.94 19.07 27.04
CA LEU A 38 5.11 18.29 27.48
C LEU A 38 4.83 16.78 27.42
N CYS A 39 3.66 16.33 27.89
CA CYS A 39 3.27 14.92 27.78
C CYS A 39 3.17 14.49 26.31
N GLU A 40 2.57 15.32 25.44
CA GLU A 40 2.45 15.01 24.02
C GLU A 40 3.82 14.91 23.34
N ALA A 41 4.78 15.78 23.68
CA ALA A 41 6.15 15.71 23.16
C ALA A 41 6.80 14.36 23.48
N GLY A 42 6.73 13.93 24.75
CA GLY A 42 7.28 12.63 25.17
C GLY A 42 6.60 11.43 24.51
N VAL A 43 5.27 11.44 24.40
CA VAL A 43 4.54 10.38 23.69
C VAL A 43 4.97 10.29 22.22
N GLN A 44 5.02 11.43 21.52
CA GLN A 44 5.39 11.47 20.11
C GLN A 44 6.83 10.99 19.90
N GLU A 45 7.73 11.29 20.82
CA GLU A 45 9.11 10.84 20.73
C GLU A 45 9.25 9.32 20.86
N VAL A 46 8.61 8.72 21.87
CA VAL A 46 8.61 7.25 22.06
C VAL A 46 7.89 6.55 20.91
N LEU A 47 6.73 7.03 20.47
CA LEU A 47 6.04 6.42 19.33
C LEU A 47 6.87 6.52 18.05
N ARG A 48 7.56 7.64 17.82
CA ARG A 48 8.47 7.82 16.69
C ARG A 48 9.69 6.89 16.77
N SER A 49 10.26 6.68 17.96
CA SER A 49 11.42 5.79 18.15
C SER A 49 11.07 4.32 17.88
N LEU A 50 9.84 3.90 18.20
CA LEU A 50 9.33 2.56 17.87
C LEU A 50 8.92 2.44 16.39
N TRP A 51 8.33 3.50 15.83
CA TRP A 51 7.85 3.53 14.45
C TRP A 51 8.96 3.37 13.41
N ARG A 52 10.12 4.02 13.61
CA ARG A 52 11.20 4.00 12.63
C ARG A 52 11.75 2.58 12.36
N PRO A 53 12.19 1.80 13.37
CA PRO A 53 12.60 0.41 13.17
C PRO A 53 11.47 -0.45 12.61
N PHE A 54 10.25 -0.34 13.16
CA PHE A 54 9.10 -1.10 12.66
C PHE A 54 8.83 -0.85 11.17
N LYS A 55 8.95 0.40 10.71
CA LYS A 55 8.77 0.77 9.31
C LYS A 55 9.84 0.17 8.39
N ILE A 56 11.07 0.04 8.89
CA ILE A 56 12.22 -0.48 8.14
C ILE A 56 12.16 -2.00 8.07
N ASP A 57 12.01 -2.65 9.23
CA ASP A 57 12.09 -4.11 9.35
C ASP A 57 10.80 -4.80 8.88
N GLN A 58 9.67 -4.10 8.94
CA GLN A 58 8.34 -4.59 8.53
C GLN A 58 7.93 -5.90 9.23
N ASN A 59 8.46 -6.12 10.43
CA ASN A 59 8.15 -7.23 11.31
C ASN A 59 8.03 -6.72 12.76
N PHE A 60 7.62 -7.60 13.69
CA PHE A 60 7.47 -7.24 15.09
C PHE A 60 8.63 -7.70 15.99
N GLU A 61 9.69 -8.31 15.45
CA GLU A 61 10.76 -8.91 16.25
C GLU A 61 11.49 -7.85 17.08
N GLY A 62 12.04 -6.81 16.43
CA GLY A 62 12.74 -5.73 17.14
C GLY A 62 11.86 -4.96 18.12
N MET A 63 10.57 -4.78 17.80
CA MET A 63 9.64 -4.14 18.73
C MET A 63 9.30 -5.04 19.92
N SER A 64 9.20 -6.35 19.71
CA SER A 64 9.00 -7.30 20.80
C SER A 64 10.22 -7.30 21.72
N ASP A 65 11.44 -7.31 21.17
CA ASP A 65 12.66 -7.29 21.97
C ASP A 65 12.78 -6.06 22.88
N VAL A 66 12.34 -4.90 22.39
CA VAL A 66 12.40 -3.63 23.13
C VAL A 66 11.26 -3.46 24.13
N CYS A 67 10.06 -3.98 23.84
CA CYS A 67 8.84 -3.70 24.62
C CYS A 67 8.37 -4.88 25.48
N ASN A 68 8.92 -6.08 25.33
CA ASN A 68 8.47 -7.25 26.08
C ASN A 68 8.73 -7.06 27.60
N GLY A 69 7.75 -7.45 28.42
CA GLY A 69 7.78 -7.22 29.87
C GLY A 69 7.51 -5.77 30.31
N ALA A 70 7.06 -4.89 29.41
CA ALA A 70 6.62 -3.54 29.76
C ALA A 70 5.44 -3.57 30.75
N SER A 71 5.60 -2.83 31.86
CA SER A 71 4.56 -2.65 32.86
C SER A 71 4.62 -1.23 33.43
N SER A 72 3.58 -0.83 34.17
CA SER A 72 3.60 0.45 34.90
C SER A 72 4.70 0.54 35.97
N ALA A 73 5.19 -0.60 36.47
CA ALA A 73 6.28 -0.67 37.46
C ALA A 73 7.66 -0.74 36.80
N THR A 74 7.73 -1.26 35.56
CA THR A 74 8.95 -1.44 34.78
C THR A 74 8.71 -0.92 33.35
N PRO A 75 8.63 0.41 33.18
CA PRO A 75 8.44 0.99 31.85
C PRO A 75 9.66 0.66 30.98
N GLN A 76 9.41 0.25 29.74
CA GLN A 76 10.43 -0.04 28.73
C GLN A 76 10.50 1.09 27.70
N ALA A 77 11.55 1.10 26.87
CA ALA A 77 11.76 2.13 25.84
C ALA A 77 11.59 3.57 26.38
N THR A 78 12.18 3.85 27.54
CA THR A 78 12.02 5.13 28.23
C THR A 78 12.85 6.22 27.57
N LEU A 79 12.26 7.40 27.46
CA LEU A 79 12.90 8.62 26.95
C LEU A 79 12.51 9.80 27.85
N SER A 80 13.43 10.73 28.03
CA SER A 80 13.22 11.96 28.79
C SER A 80 13.80 13.15 28.02
N GLY A 81 13.20 14.31 28.18
CA GLY A 81 13.64 15.53 27.52
C GLY A 81 13.09 16.79 28.17
N GLU A 82 13.50 17.93 27.65
CA GLU A 82 13.11 19.26 28.11
C GLU A 82 12.63 20.10 26.91
N ILE A 83 11.62 20.93 27.13
CA ILE A 83 11.28 22.03 26.21
C ILE A 83 11.63 23.34 26.91
N GLU A 84 12.63 24.04 26.37
CA GLU A 84 13.16 25.29 26.91
C GLU A 84 12.03 26.29 27.21
N GLY A 85 11.97 26.77 28.46
CA GLY A 85 10.97 27.73 28.91
C GLY A 85 9.56 27.17 29.15
N VAL A 86 9.34 25.85 29.02
CA VAL A 86 8.05 25.19 29.28
C VAL A 86 8.13 24.18 30.42
N GLY A 87 9.12 23.29 30.42
CA GLY A 87 9.33 22.26 31.46
C GLY A 87 9.94 20.96 30.92
N GLU A 88 9.92 19.92 31.75
CA GLU A 88 10.52 18.61 31.47
C GLU A 88 9.45 17.51 31.24
N TYR A 89 9.85 16.44 30.56
CA TYR A 89 9.02 15.26 30.37
C TYR A 89 9.81 13.95 30.46
N SER A 90 9.11 12.88 30.84
CA SER A 90 9.58 11.50 30.80
C SER A 90 8.46 10.61 30.29
N ALA A 91 8.76 9.77 29.30
CA ALA A 91 7.81 8.86 28.69
C ALA A 91 8.39 7.44 28.56
N GLY A 92 7.52 6.43 28.56
CA GLY A 92 7.91 5.04 28.37
C GLY A 92 6.72 4.13 28.09
N VAL A 93 7.01 2.95 27.56
CA VAL A 93 6.01 1.91 27.28
C VAL A 93 5.64 1.19 28.57
N VAL A 94 4.35 1.19 28.91
CA VAL A 94 3.80 0.56 30.12
C VAL A 94 2.93 -0.66 29.83
N ARG A 95 2.62 -0.91 28.56
CA ARG A 95 1.89 -2.10 28.11
C ARG A 95 2.24 -2.42 26.66
N TYR A 96 2.50 -3.70 26.39
CA TYR A 96 2.72 -4.25 25.06
C TYR A 96 1.92 -5.54 24.92
N GLU A 97 1.04 -5.62 23.93
CA GLU A 97 0.19 -6.79 23.73
C GLU A 97 -0.07 -7.10 22.26
N GLU A 98 -0.23 -8.39 21.98
CA GLU A 98 -0.76 -8.91 20.72
C GLU A 98 -2.26 -9.19 20.92
N PRO A 99 -3.15 -8.56 20.12
CA PRO A 99 -4.57 -8.85 20.18
C PRO A 99 -4.89 -10.30 19.79
N ASP A 100 -5.85 -10.91 20.47
CA ASP A 100 -6.29 -12.28 20.18
C ASP A 100 -6.71 -12.42 18.70
N ASN A 101 -6.15 -13.43 18.02
CA ASN A 101 -6.44 -13.78 16.64
C ASN A 101 -6.06 -12.73 15.57
N ASP A 102 -5.23 -11.73 15.89
CA ASP A 102 -4.64 -10.81 14.91
C ASP A 102 -3.11 -10.76 15.01
N PRO A 103 -2.40 -11.68 14.33
CA PRO A 103 -0.94 -11.71 14.36
C PRO A 103 -0.30 -10.47 13.71
N TYR A 104 -1.08 -9.67 12.98
CA TYR A 104 -0.61 -8.49 12.24
C TYR A 104 -0.74 -7.19 13.01
N THR A 105 -1.21 -7.21 14.26
CA THR A 105 -1.35 -6.01 15.09
C THR A 105 -0.58 -6.16 16.40
N ARG A 106 0.00 -5.05 16.87
CA ARG A 106 0.56 -4.91 18.22
C ARG A 106 0.06 -3.60 18.84
N LEU A 107 -0.43 -3.68 20.07
CA LEU A 107 -0.87 -2.52 20.83
C LEU A 107 0.21 -2.12 21.82
N VAL A 108 0.60 -0.85 21.78
CA VAL A 108 1.61 -0.25 22.65
C VAL A 108 0.96 0.89 23.42
N THR A 109 0.93 0.81 24.75
CA THR A 109 0.51 1.94 25.60
C THR A 109 1.75 2.66 26.12
N VAL A 110 1.90 3.92 25.73
CA VAL A 110 2.95 4.83 26.20
C VAL A 110 2.37 5.69 27.31
N ARG A 111 3.05 5.74 28.45
CA ARG A 111 2.78 6.68 29.53
C ARG A 111 3.79 7.81 29.45
N ALA A 112 3.32 9.05 29.45
CA ALA A 112 4.16 10.23 29.56
C ALA A 112 3.78 11.03 30.81
N VAL A 113 4.80 11.57 31.47
CA VAL A 113 4.69 12.48 32.60
C VAL A 113 5.40 13.77 32.22
N GLY A 114 4.69 14.89 32.21
CA GLY A 114 5.23 16.22 31.96
C GLY A 114 5.10 17.08 33.21
N TRP A 115 6.16 17.79 33.59
CA TRP A 115 6.17 18.64 34.77
C TRP A 115 6.94 19.94 34.57
N GLN A 116 6.66 20.92 35.42
CA GLN A 116 7.46 22.13 35.52
C GLN A 116 8.43 22.00 36.66
N ASP A 117 9.72 21.96 36.34
CA ASP A 117 10.78 22.02 37.31
C ASP A 117 10.85 23.44 37.89
N LEU A 118 10.39 23.60 39.13
CA LEU A 118 10.35 24.90 39.81
C LEU A 118 11.63 25.18 40.61
N ASN A 119 12.46 24.17 40.84
CA ASN A 119 13.64 24.28 41.71
C ASN A 119 14.97 24.05 40.96
N GLY A 120 14.92 23.68 39.69
CA GLY A 120 16.06 23.52 38.78
C GLY A 120 16.89 22.27 39.07
N ASN A 121 16.30 21.21 39.61
CA ASN A 121 17.00 19.97 39.95
C ASN A 121 16.83 18.83 38.93
N ASN A 122 16.06 19.06 37.86
CA ASN A 122 15.74 18.09 36.80
C ASN A 122 15.17 16.77 37.34
N GLN A 123 14.43 16.82 38.45
CA GLN A 123 13.74 15.70 39.05
C GLN A 123 12.30 16.08 39.36
N LEU A 124 11.39 15.14 39.11
CA LEU A 124 9.99 15.35 39.43
C LEU A 124 9.78 15.33 40.95
N ASP A 125 9.50 16.50 41.51
CA ASP A 125 9.20 16.64 42.93
C ASP A 125 7.71 16.62 43.25
N ASP A 126 7.39 16.26 44.50
CA ASP A 126 6.01 16.05 44.95
C ASP A 126 5.13 17.31 44.99
N ASN A 127 5.76 18.48 44.86
CA ASN A 127 5.14 19.79 44.91
C ASN A 127 5.09 20.47 43.53
N GLU A 128 5.59 19.80 42.50
CA GLU A 128 5.65 20.38 41.17
C GLU A 128 4.37 20.13 40.38
N PRO A 129 3.96 21.10 39.56
CA PRO A 129 2.87 20.89 38.63
C PRO A 129 3.21 19.77 37.67
N ARG A 130 2.41 18.71 37.67
CA ARG A 130 2.61 17.57 36.78
C ARG A 130 1.31 17.11 36.15
N LYS A 131 1.46 16.49 34.99
CA LYS A 131 0.40 15.79 34.29
C LYS A 131 0.89 14.42 33.85
N THR A 132 -0.01 13.46 33.84
CA THR A 132 0.28 12.11 33.32
C THR A 132 -0.76 11.75 32.27
N VAL A 133 -0.29 11.25 31.15
CA VAL A 133 -1.13 10.87 30.00
C VAL A 133 -0.72 9.49 29.54
N ASP A 134 -1.72 8.65 29.28
CA ASP A 134 -1.54 7.36 28.62
C ASP A 134 -2.07 7.43 27.19
N VAL A 135 -1.27 6.98 26.22
CA VAL A 135 -1.64 6.95 24.81
C VAL A 135 -1.40 5.56 24.26
N THR A 136 -2.41 4.96 23.65
CA THR A 136 -2.26 3.67 22.98
C THR A 136 -2.10 3.85 21.48
N GLY A 137 -0.98 3.36 20.95
CA GLY A 137 -0.71 3.22 19.52
C GLY A 137 -0.91 1.77 19.07
N SER A 138 -1.61 1.58 17.96
CA SER A 138 -1.75 0.31 17.26
C SER A 138 -0.77 0.29 16.08
N PHE A 139 0.24 -0.58 16.16
CA PHE A 139 1.19 -0.85 15.09
C PHE A 139 0.67 -2.04 14.31
N GLN A 140 0.45 -1.87 13.01
CA GLN A 140 -0.17 -2.91 12.18
C GLN A 140 0.66 -3.17 10.93
N LEU A 141 0.73 -4.44 10.53
CA LEU A 141 1.11 -4.85 9.17
C LEU A 141 -0.18 -4.94 8.35
N ALA A 142 -0.72 -3.78 8.02
CA ALA A 142 -1.93 -3.64 7.22
C ALA A 142 -1.67 -4.01 5.76
N ARG A 143 -2.73 -4.25 4.99
CA ARG A 143 -2.57 -4.40 3.54
C ARG A 143 -2.07 -3.10 2.93
N SER A 144 -1.13 -3.23 2.00
CA SER A 144 -0.56 -2.05 1.38
C SER A 144 -1.51 -1.46 0.34
N GLN A 145 -1.71 -0.14 0.44
CA GLN A 145 -2.51 0.62 -0.52
C GLN A 145 -1.90 0.63 -1.94
N VAL A 146 -0.64 0.19 -2.11
CA VAL A 146 -0.04 0.06 -3.44
C VAL A 146 -0.81 -0.91 -4.33
N PHE A 147 -1.54 -1.85 -3.73
CA PHE A 147 -2.36 -2.85 -4.41
C PHE A 147 -3.70 -2.30 -4.92
N ASP A 148 -4.09 -1.08 -4.54
CA ASP A 148 -5.35 -0.47 -4.97
C ASP A 148 -5.29 0.12 -6.39
N TYR A 149 -4.09 0.15 -6.98
CA TYR A 149 -3.81 0.77 -8.27
C TYR A 149 -3.59 -0.28 -9.36
N THR A 150 -3.87 0.10 -10.60
CA THR A 150 -3.48 -0.71 -11.78
C THR A 150 -1.98 -0.55 -12.07
N TYR A 151 -1.46 0.66 -11.81
CA TYR A 151 -0.06 0.99 -11.99
C TYR A 151 0.40 1.83 -10.79
N PHE A 152 1.41 1.34 -10.09
CA PHE A 152 2.05 2.03 -8.98
C PHE A 152 3.57 2.02 -9.16
N VAL A 153 4.17 3.19 -9.07
CA VAL A 153 5.63 3.36 -9.06
C VAL A 153 6.05 4.13 -7.83
N ASN A 154 7.01 3.60 -7.06
CA ASN A 154 7.46 4.24 -5.82
C ASN A 154 8.41 5.44 -6.04
N ASN A 155 8.83 5.66 -7.29
CA ASN A 155 9.66 6.78 -7.72
C ASN A 155 8.90 7.70 -8.69
N TYR A 156 9.51 8.04 -9.82
CA TYR A 156 8.92 8.86 -10.88
C TYR A 156 8.11 7.99 -11.85
N GLY A 157 6.82 8.29 -11.98
CA GLY A 157 5.96 7.65 -12.97
C GLY A 157 5.92 8.43 -14.28
N TRP A 158 5.92 7.73 -15.41
CA TRP A 158 5.81 8.37 -16.72
C TRP A 158 5.16 7.46 -17.75
N MET A 159 4.51 8.06 -18.73
CA MET A 159 3.95 7.39 -19.90
C MET A 159 4.27 8.23 -21.12
N ASP A 160 5.13 7.71 -22.00
CA ASP A 160 5.66 8.45 -23.15
C ASP A 160 5.17 7.89 -24.49
N GLY A 161 4.76 8.77 -25.39
CA GLY A 161 4.45 8.43 -26.79
C GLY A 161 3.09 7.78 -27.04
N PHE A 162 2.23 7.64 -26.02
CA PHE A 162 0.91 7.03 -26.19
C PHE A 162 -0.17 8.02 -26.62
N GLN A 163 -0.82 7.75 -27.76
CA GLN A 163 -2.05 8.43 -28.16
C GLN A 163 -3.28 7.87 -27.43
N GLU A 164 -4.42 8.54 -27.61
CA GLU A 164 -5.70 8.26 -26.94
C GLU A 164 -6.14 6.79 -27.02
N SER A 165 -5.97 6.14 -28.18
CA SER A 165 -6.34 4.73 -28.38
C SER A 165 -5.18 3.75 -28.20
N TRP A 166 -3.96 4.24 -27.97
CA TRP A 166 -2.75 3.41 -27.90
C TRP A 166 -2.51 2.87 -26.49
N LEU A 167 -2.88 3.64 -25.46
CA LEU A 167 -2.90 3.19 -24.08
C LEU A 167 -4.24 3.52 -23.45
N ILE A 168 -4.92 2.48 -22.96
CA ILE A 168 -6.18 2.59 -22.24
C ILE A 168 -6.00 1.93 -20.88
N VAL A 169 -6.09 2.73 -19.81
CA VAL A 169 -6.03 2.26 -18.43
C VAL A 169 -7.43 2.31 -17.82
N ASN A 170 -7.97 1.16 -17.43
CA ASN A 170 -9.25 0.99 -16.76
C ASN A 170 -9.01 0.72 -15.27
N GLY A 171 -8.64 1.78 -14.56
CA GLY A 171 -8.31 1.77 -13.15
C GLY A 171 -7.37 2.92 -12.78
N ASP A 172 -6.97 2.94 -11.52
CA ASP A 172 -6.26 4.08 -10.94
C ASP A 172 -4.74 3.92 -11.13
N VAL A 173 -4.03 5.03 -11.34
CA VAL A 173 -2.56 5.06 -11.49
C VAL A 173 -1.94 5.99 -10.46
N ARG A 174 -0.75 5.63 -9.96
CA ARG A 174 -0.06 6.40 -8.93
C ARG A 174 1.45 6.39 -9.07
N ALA A 175 2.07 7.51 -8.71
CA ALA A 175 3.49 7.60 -8.42
C ALA A 175 3.76 8.22 -7.03
N ASN A 176 4.72 7.69 -6.29
CA ASN A 176 5.33 8.39 -5.15
C ASN A 176 6.43 9.34 -5.62
N GLY A 177 6.03 10.24 -6.50
CA GLY A 177 6.86 11.23 -7.15
C GLY A 177 6.02 11.97 -8.18
N ASN A 178 6.66 12.57 -9.18
CA ASN A 178 5.93 13.16 -10.30
C ASN A 178 5.30 12.07 -11.17
N PHE A 179 4.12 12.34 -11.73
CA PHE A 179 3.50 11.51 -12.75
C PHE A 179 3.37 12.31 -14.05
N ASN A 180 4.08 11.89 -15.09
CA ASN A 180 4.17 12.64 -16.33
C ASN A 180 3.62 11.89 -17.54
N PHE A 181 2.66 12.51 -18.23
CA PHE A 181 2.31 12.10 -19.60
C PHE A 181 3.17 12.89 -20.58
N LEU A 182 3.97 12.19 -21.38
CA LEU A 182 4.97 12.77 -22.29
C LEU A 182 4.61 12.39 -23.73
N ASN A 183 4.81 13.34 -24.67
CA ASN A 183 4.64 13.17 -26.12
C ASN A 183 3.36 12.40 -26.54
N GLY A 184 2.27 12.60 -25.82
CA GLY A 184 1.08 11.77 -25.95
C GLY A 184 -0.06 12.23 -25.06
N SER A 185 -1.22 11.58 -25.20
CA SER A 185 -2.43 11.83 -24.40
C SER A 185 -3.20 10.52 -24.29
N PRO A 186 -2.73 9.57 -23.45
CA PRO A 186 -3.38 8.28 -23.29
C PRO A 186 -4.75 8.43 -22.63
N THR A 187 -5.56 7.38 -22.73
CA THR A 187 -6.85 7.29 -22.03
C THR A 187 -6.66 6.66 -20.65
N VAL A 188 -6.99 7.40 -19.59
CA VAL A 188 -7.02 6.90 -18.21
C VAL A 188 -8.45 7.01 -17.66
N ASN A 189 -9.14 5.88 -17.63
CA ASN A 189 -10.48 5.69 -17.07
C ASN A 189 -10.38 5.32 -15.58
N GLY A 190 -9.80 6.22 -14.80
CA GLY A 190 -9.59 6.08 -13.36
C GLY A 190 -8.88 7.32 -12.83
N SER A 191 -8.48 7.30 -11.58
CA SER A 191 -7.81 8.42 -10.92
C SER A 191 -6.29 8.41 -11.16
N VAL A 192 -5.68 9.58 -11.14
CA VAL A 192 -4.23 9.77 -11.31
C VAL A 192 -3.68 10.43 -10.05
N TYR A 193 -2.72 9.79 -9.40
CA TYR A 193 -2.11 10.29 -8.18
C TYR A 193 -0.61 10.51 -8.34
N ALA A 194 -0.13 11.64 -7.84
CA ALA A 194 1.27 11.94 -7.60
C ALA A 194 1.43 12.32 -6.13
N SER A 195 2.62 12.25 -5.55
CA SER A 195 2.87 12.73 -4.18
C SER A 195 4.29 13.22 -4.01
N LEU A 196 4.49 14.17 -3.09
CA LEU A 196 5.80 14.71 -2.76
C LEU A 196 6.69 13.56 -2.29
N ASN A 197 7.92 13.49 -2.81
CA ASN A 197 8.90 12.54 -2.33
C ASN A 197 10.28 13.17 -2.26
N GLU A 198 10.65 13.59 -1.05
CA GLU A 198 11.93 14.22 -0.74
C GLU A 198 13.08 13.22 -0.63
N LYS A 199 12.77 11.91 -0.54
CA LYS A 199 13.79 10.86 -0.47
C LYS A 199 14.44 10.60 -1.82
N LEU A 200 13.79 10.94 -2.92
CA LEU A 200 14.37 10.73 -4.26
C LEU A 200 15.53 11.70 -4.50
N SER A 201 16.48 11.31 -5.36
CA SER A 201 17.45 12.25 -5.90
C SER A 201 17.44 12.23 -7.44
N PRO A 202 17.06 13.35 -8.08
CA PRO A 202 16.58 14.59 -7.44
C PRO A 202 15.28 14.36 -6.64
N ALA A 203 14.91 15.28 -5.75
CA ALA A 203 13.64 15.20 -5.05
C ALA A 203 12.47 15.41 -6.04
N ALA A 204 11.34 14.74 -5.80
CA ALA A 204 10.15 14.89 -6.63
C ALA A 204 9.16 15.85 -5.98
N ALA A 205 8.71 16.85 -6.74
CA ALA A 205 7.69 17.80 -6.31
C ALA A 205 6.31 17.15 -6.09
N GLY A 206 6.06 15.99 -6.68
CA GLY A 206 4.82 15.24 -6.51
C GLY A 206 3.66 15.76 -7.34
N LEU A 207 3.91 16.20 -8.58
CA LEU A 207 2.91 16.80 -9.46
C LEU A 207 2.46 15.86 -10.57
N VAL A 208 1.20 16.02 -10.99
CA VAL A 208 0.69 15.48 -12.26
C VAL A 208 0.78 16.58 -13.32
N ASN A 209 1.55 16.37 -14.38
CA ASN A 209 1.87 17.44 -15.33
C ASN A 209 0.69 17.92 -16.18
N THR A 210 -0.12 17.00 -16.70
CA THR A 210 -1.21 17.31 -17.64
C THR A 210 -2.34 16.30 -17.45
N PRO A 211 -3.61 16.72 -17.41
CA PRO A 211 -4.72 15.79 -17.35
C PRO A 211 -4.77 14.86 -18.57
N PRO A 212 -4.82 13.52 -18.40
CA PRO A 212 -4.95 12.60 -19.51
C PRO A 212 -6.36 12.67 -20.12
N VAL A 213 -6.55 12.01 -21.26
CA VAL A 213 -7.90 11.81 -21.80
C VAL A 213 -8.63 10.79 -20.91
N LYS A 214 -9.93 10.95 -20.73
CA LYS A 214 -10.80 9.92 -20.14
C LYS A 214 -12.10 9.80 -20.91
N TRP A 215 -12.72 8.63 -20.88
CA TRP A 215 -14.04 8.45 -21.45
C TRP A 215 -15.14 9.01 -20.56
N THR A 216 -16.25 9.40 -21.18
CA THR A 216 -17.50 9.66 -20.46
C THR A 216 -18.09 8.33 -19.99
N ASN A 217 -19.00 8.35 -18.99
CA ASN A 217 -19.73 7.15 -18.56
C ASN A 217 -20.43 6.45 -19.74
N SER A 218 -21.00 7.22 -20.67
CA SER A 218 -21.65 6.69 -21.88
C SER A 218 -20.66 6.00 -22.82
N THR A 219 -19.56 6.66 -23.17
CA THR A 219 -18.53 6.08 -24.04
C THR A 219 -17.90 4.84 -23.43
N TYR A 220 -17.62 4.87 -22.12
CA TYR A 220 -17.11 3.71 -21.40
C TYR A 220 -18.11 2.56 -21.44
N LYS A 221 -19.40 2.82 -21.17
CA LYS A 221 -20.46 1.83 -21.26
C LYS A 221 -20.58 1.22 -22.65
N THR A 222 -20.56 2.02 -23.72
CA THR A 222 -20.61 1.50 -25.09
C THR A 222 -19.45 0.55 -25.39
N ASN A 223 -18.24 0.88 -24.96
CA ASN A 223 -17.08 0.01 -25.15
C ASN A 223 -17.16 -1.26 -24.27
N HIS A 224 -17.57 -1.12 -23.02
CA HIS A 224 -17.77 -2.23 -22.08
C HIS A 224 -18.83 -3.23 -22.60
N ASP A 225 -19.94 -2.73 -23.15
CA ASP A 225 -21.05 -3.56 -23.62
C ASP A 225 -20.81 -4.14 -25.03
N ASN A 226 -19.80 -3.66 -25.76
CA ASN A 226 -19.41 -4.18 -27.06
C ASN A 226 -18.67 -5.52 -26.93
N ALA A 227 -19.21 -6.58 -27.55
CA ALA A 227 -18.65 -7.92 -27.51
C ALA A 227 -17.29 -8.07 -28.22
N ALA A 228 -16.94 -7.13 -29.10
CA ALA A 228 -15.63 -7.10 -29.75
C ALA A 228 -14.53 -6.47 -28.87
N THR A 229 -14.89 -5.82 -27.75
CA THR A 229 -13.91 -5.24 -26.84
C THR A 229 -13.19 -6.34 -26.06
N LEU A 230 -11.88 -6.43 -26.25
CA LEU A 230 -11.03 -7.42 -25.59
C LEU A 230 -11.05 -7.23 -24.06
N TYR A 231 -11.26 -8.33 -23.34
CA TYR A 231 -11.21 -8.43 -21.88
C TYR A 231 -12.20 -7.52 -21.15
N ARG A 232 -13.32 -7.14 -21.79
CA ARG A 232 -14.36 -6.28 -21.21
C ARG A 232 -14.93 -6.81 -19.90
N GLU A 233 -14.93 -8.13 -19.71
CA GLU A 233 -15.33 -8.80 -18.48
C GLU A 233 -14.42 -8.47 -17.29
N ARG A 234 -13.22 -7.94 -17.54
CA ARG A 234 -12.24 -7.52 -16.51
C ARG A 234 -12.34 -6.07 -16.12
N TRP A 235 -13.24 -5.33 -16.77
CA TRP A 235 -13.35 -3.90 -16.56
C TRP A 235 -14.29 -3.63 -15.39
N ARG A 236 -14.07 -2.52 -14.68
CA ARG A 236 -15.10 -1.94 -13.81
C ARG A 236 -16.32 -1.59 -14.66
N GLN A 237 -17.51 -1.60 -14.09
CA GLN A 237 -18.74 -1.25 -14.81
C GLN A 237 -18.90 0.28 -14.90
N ALA A 238 -19.49 0.82 -15.97
CA ALA A 238 -19.79 2.25 -16.02
C ALA A 238 -20.84 2.63 -14.98
N TYR A 239 -20.68 3.76 -14.29
CA TYR A 239 -21.70 4.25 -13.36
C TYR A 239 -23.04 4.49 -14.06
N ASP A 240 -24.09 3.89 -13.51
CA ASP A 240 -25.49 4.04 -13.88
C ASP A 240 -26.30 4.19 -12.59
N ALA A 241 -26.92 5.35 -12.37
CA ALA A 241 -27.66 5.64 -11.14
C ALA A 241 -28.88 4.71 -10.94
N ALA A 242 -29.42 4.13 -12.01
CA ALA A 242 -30.55 3.21 -11.93
C ALA A 242 -30.15 1.82 -11.38
N ILE A 243 -28.88 1.43 -11.55
CA ILE A 243 -28.35 0.15 -11.10
C ILE A 243 -27.56 0.33 -9.79
N HIS A 244 -26.72 1.35 -9.72
CA HIS A 244 -25.75 1.55 -8.64
C HIS A 244 -26.23 2.53 -7.56
N GLY A 245 -27.47 3.01 -7.66
CA GLY A 245 -27.99 4.04 -6.77
C GLY A 245 -27.44 5.43 -7.04
N ALA A 246 -28.09 6.44 -6.44
CA ALA A 246 -27.63 7.82 -6.50
C ALA A 246 -26.35 8.01 -5.67
N ARG A 247 -25.46 8.90 -6.10
CA ARG A 247 -24.22 9.21 -5.37
C ARG A 247 -24.53 9.68 -3.94
N GLY A 248 -23.82 9.10 -2.96
CA GLY A 248 -24.06 9.33 -1.53
C GLY A 248 -25.18 8.48 -0.93
N SER A 249 -25.81 7.60 -1.71
CA SER A 249 -26.68 6.56 -1.16
C SER A 249 -25.88 5.36 -0.64
N GLU A 250 -26.48 4.59 0.26
CA GLU A 250 -25.90 3.34 0.76
C GLU A 250 -25.60 2.35 -0.39
N GLU A 251 -26.48 2.29 -1.39
CA GLU A 251 -26.27 1.44 -2.57
C GLU A 251 -25.05 1.89 -3.38
N TYR A 252 -24.90 3.19 -3.62
CA TYR A 252 -23.69 3.71 -4.28
C TYR A 252 -22.43 3.38 -3.51
N ASP A 253 -22.50 3.41 -2.18
CA ASP A 253 -21.37 3.09 -1.33
C ASP A 253 -20.93 1.62 -1.40
N ARG A 254 -21.87 0.69 -1.67
CA ARG A 254 -21.58 -0.71 -1.99
C ARG A 254 -20.89 -0.84 -3.35
N TRP A 255 -21.29 -0.04 -4.34
CA TRP A 255 -20.80 -0.13 -5.71
C TRP A 255 -19.54 0.67 -6.01
N ARG A 256 -19.24 1.72 -5.25
CA ARG A 256 -18.24 2.74 -5.59
C ARG A 256 -16.89 2.17 -6.04
N ASP A 257 -16.44 1.06 -5.45
CA ASP A 257 -15.14 0.44 -5.79
C ASP A 257 -15.18 -0.47 -7.03
N TYR A 258 -16.37 -0.84 -7.49
CA TYR A 258 -16.64 -1.72 -8.66
C TYR A 258 -16.95 -0.96 -9.94
N ILE A 259 -17.16 0.36 -9.83
CA ILE A 259 -17.64 1.19 -10.94
C ILE A 259 -16.56 2.17 -11.40
N PHE A 260 -16.63 2.53 -12.67
CA PHE A 260 -15.98 3.69 -13.24
C PHE A 260 -17.01 4.83 -13.31
N ASP A 261 -16.67 5.95 -12.67
CA ASP A 261 -17.41 7.20 -12.80
C ASP A 261 -16.49 8.31 -13.29
N SER A 262 -16.77 8.82 -14.48
CA SER A 262 -16.04 9.93 -15.08
C SER A 262 -16.26 11.26 -14.37
N GLU A 263 -17.36 11.43 -13.63
CA GLU A 263 -17.69 12.68 -12.95
C GLU A 263 -17.11 12.71 -11.54
N ALA A 264 -16.11 13.58 -11.35
CA ALA A 264 -15.45 13.76 -10.09
C ALA A 264 -16.23 14.69 -9.15
N GLN A 265 -16.44 14.27 -7.90
CA GLN A 265 -17.06 15.11 -6.87
C GLN A 265 -16.67 14.65 -5.46
N ILE A 266 -17.00 15.46 -4.45
CA ILE A 266 -16.93 15.02 -3.05
C ILE A 266 -18.24 14.34 -2.68
N VAL A 267 -18.17 13.08 -2.25
CA VAL A 267 -19.28 12.29 -1.73
C VAL A 267 -18.91 11.83 -0.32
N ASP A 268 -19.74 12.14 0.67
CA ASP A 268 -19.50 11.80 2.08
C ASP A 268 -18.11 12.22 2.60
N GLY A 269 -17.70 13.44 2.23
CA GLY A 269 -16.44 14.02 2.68
C GLY A 269 -15.18 13.44 2.03
N ARG A 270 -15.30 12.66 0.96
CA ARG A 270 -14.15 12.14 0.20
C ARG A 270 -14.32 12.27 -1.32
N PRO A 271 -13.23 12.35 -2.09
CA PRO A 271 -13.31 12.32 -3.55
C PRO A 271 -13.91 11.00 -4.05
N SER A 272 -14.80 11.11 -5.03
CA SER A 272 -15.40 9.99 -5.76
C SER A 272 -15.36 10.27 -7.26
N GLY A 273 -15.32 9.20 -8.06
CA GLY A 273 -15.09 9.25 -9.51
C GLY A 273 -13.61 9.48 -9.86
N ALA A 274 -13.33 9.70 -11.14
CA ALA A 274 -11.97 9.88 -11.65
C ALA A 274 -11.39 11.24 -11.27
N VAL A 275 -10.43 11.26 -10.33
CA VAL A 275 -9.78 12.47 -9.81
C VAL A 275 -8.28 12.54 -10.11
N ILE A 276 -7.74 13.75 -10.22
CA ILE A 276 -6.29 13.99 -10.19
C ILE A 276 -5.95 14.44 -8.78
N GLY A 277 -5.12 13.68 -8.07
CA GLY A 277 -4.61 14.03 -6.75
C GLY A 277 -3.11 14.29 -6.79
N ASP A 278 -2.67 15.45 -6.31
CA ASP A 278 -1.26 15.77 -6.15
C ASP A 278 -1.03 16.70 -4.95
N VAL A 279 0.19 17.24 -4.82
CA VAL A 279 0.54 18.16 -3.72
C VAL A 279 -0.28 19.45 -3.67
N THR A 280 -1.01 19.78 -4.73
CA THR A 280 -1.90 20.97 -4.77
C THR A 280 -3.35 20.63 -4.44
N GLY A 281 -3.66 19.36 -4.16
CA GLY A 281 -4.98 18.89 -3.79
C GLY A 281 -5.58 17.89 -4.79
N HIS A 282 -6.86 17.61 -4.59
CA HIS A 282 -7.68 16.75 -5.44
C HIS A 282 -8.54 17.60 -6.39
N ARG A 283 -8.46 17.29 -7.68
CA ARG A 283 -9.16 18.00 -8.75
C ARG A 283 -9.98 17.02 -9.59
N GLY A 284 -11.19 17.42 -9.92
CA GLY A 284 -11.90 16.87 -11.07
C GLY A 284 -11.32 17.44 -12.36
N TRP A 285 -11.32 16.66 -13.43
CA TRP A 285 -11.00 17.17 -14.77
C TRP A 285 -12.00 16.68 -15.80
N THR A 286 -12.12 17.42 -16.90
CA THR A 286 -12.83 16.96 -18.10
C THR A 286 -11.92 17.15 -19.29
N ARG A 287 -11.54 16.04 -19.92
CA ARG A 287 -10.81 15.99 -21.19
C ARG A 287 -11.15 14.66 -21.87
N THR A 288 -11.96 14.71 -22.93
CA THR A 288 -12.51 13.49 -23.59
C THR A 288 -11.89 13.17 -24.94
N SER A 289 -10.98 14.02 -25.42
CA SER A 289 -10.17 13.75 -26.61
C SER A 289 -8.87 14.53 -26.57
N THR A 290 -7.88 14.11 -27.35
CA THR A 290 -6.54 14.73 -27.38
C THR A 290 -6.59 16.25 -27.63
N ASN A 291 -7.41 16.69 -28.58
CA ASN A 291 -7.58 18.11 -28.94
C ASN A 291 -8.79 18.77 -28.26
N GLY A 292 -9.43 18.09 -27.32
CA GLY A 292 -10.60 18.59 -26.60
C GLY A 292 -10.23 19.67 -25.58
N ALA A 293 -11.21 20.53 -25.26
CA ALA A 293 -11.07 21.48 -24.17
C ALA A 293 -10.79 20.72 -22.86
N THR A 294 -9.81 21.19 -22.10
CA THR A 294 -9.46 20.65 -20.79
C THR A 294 -9.96 21.60 -19.71
N THR A 295 -10.86 21.15 -18.85
CA THR A 295 -11.26 21.88 -17.65
C THR A 295 -10.84 21.14 -16.40
N THR A 296 -10.50 21.87 -15.35
CA THR A 296 -10.18 21.31 -14.03
C THR A 296 -10.94 22.07 -12.96
N THR A 297 -11.43 21.35 -11.94
CA THR A 297 -12.19 21.90 -10.82
C THR A 297 -11.57 21.41 -9.53
N MET A 298 -11.19 22.33 -8.64
CA MET A 298 -10.67 21.97 -7.32
C MET A 298 -11.81 21.38 -6.46
N LEU A 299 -11.56 20.21 -5.87
CA LEU A 299 -12.52 19.51 -5.00
C LEU A 299 -12.09 19.56 -3.54
N ASP A 300 -10.80 19.34 -3.29
CA ASP A 300 -10.17 19.37 -1.97
C ASP A 300 -8.75 19.90 -2.14
N THR A 301 -8.29 20.75 -1.22
CA THR A 301 -6.94 21.32 -1.22
C THR A 301 -5.94 20.47 -0.43
N SER A 302 -6.40 19.40 0.22
CA SER A 302 -5.55 18.50 1.00
C SER A 302 -4.56 17.77 0.09
N PRO A 303 -3.24 17.91 0.32
CA PRO A 303 -2.22 17.28 -0.52
C PRO A 303 -2.26 15.76 -0.38
N THR A 304 -1.82 15.08 -1.42
CA THR A 304 -1.53 13.64 -1.36
C THR A 304 -0.24 13.36 -0.57
N HIS A 305 -0.15 12.16 0.01
CA HIS A 305 1.01 11.69 0.78
C HIS A 305 1.67 10.47 0.14
N GLU A 306 2.94 10.21 0.47
CA GLU A 306 3.65 8.98 0.06
C GLU A 306 2.89 7.74 0.56
N VAL A 307 2.64 6.77 -0.33
CA VAL A 307 2.11 5.47 0.07
C VAL A 307 3.27 4.53 0.36
N VAL A 308 3.34 3.96 1.57
CA VAL A 308 4.43 3.06 1.93
C VAL A 308 4.35 1.78 1.10
N MET A 309 5.34 1.59 0.24
CA MET A 309 5.58 0.32 -0.45
C MET A 309 6.26 -0.67 0.51
N PRO A 310 5.78 -1.91 0.62
CA PRO A 310 6.47 -2.98 1.35
C PRO A 310 7.89 -3.18 0.82
N ASP A 311 8.74 -3.92 1.52
CA ASP A 311 10.05 -4.31 1.02
C ASP A 311 10.25 -5.82 1.22
N LEU A 312 10.47 -6.55 0.13
CA LEU A 312 10.69 -8.00 0.14
C LEU A 312 12.13 -8.40 0.54
N SER A 313 12.82 -7.58 1.32
CA SER A 313 14.25 -7.77 1.60
C SER A 313 14.55 -9.04 2.40
N ASP A 314 13.65 -9.43 3.30
CA ASP A 314 13.75 -10.64 4.14
C ASP A 314 13.09 -11.85 3.48
N LEU A 315 13.91 -12.68 2.84
CA LEU A 315 13.47 -13.92 2.21
C LEU A 315 13.09 -15.01 3.23
N SER A 316 13.65 -14.97 4.44
CA SER A 316 13.38 -15.96 5.49
C SER A 316 11.94 -15.84 5.97
N TYR A 317 11.43 -14.62 6.11
CA TYR A 317 10.02 -14.36 6.41
C TYR A 317 9.08 -15.03 5.38
N TYR A 318 9.31 -14.82 4.08
CA TYR A 318 8.46 -15.42 3.04
C TYR A 318 8.60 -16.93 2.93
N SER A 319 9.81 -17.46 3.18
CA SER A 319 10.03 -18.91 3.26
C SER A 319 9.24 -19.52 4.41
N ASN A 320 9.25 -18.89 5.59
CA ASN A 320 8.48 -19.31 6.74
C ASN A 320 6.97 -19.21 6.49
N LEU A 321 6.53 -18.12 5.86
CA LEU A 321 5.14 -17.92 5.44
C LEU A 321 4.67 -19.07 4.52
N SER A 322 5.49 -19.46 3.53
CA SER A 322 5.20 -20.59 2.63
C SER A 322 5.13 -21.93 3.36
N GLN A 323 6.08 -22.19 4.26
CA GLN A 323 6.17 -23.46 4.99
C GLN A 323 5.03 -23.68 5.98
N ASN A 324 4.60 -22.62 6.65
CA ASN A 324 3.56 -22.66 7.67
C ASN A 324 2.17 -22.34 7.14
N TYR A 325 2.04 -22.05 5.84
CA TYR A 325 0.74 -21.75 5.24
C TYR A 325 -0.17 -22.96 5.29
N VAL A 326 -1.40 -22.73 5.76
CA VAL A 326 -2.51 -23.67 5.67
C VAL A 326 -3.75 -22.88 5.26
N ASP A 327 -4.48 -23.34 4.26
CA ASP A 327 -5.76 -22.73 3.89
C ASP A 327 -6.81 -22.98 4.97
N THR A 328 -7.23 -21.93 5.65
CA THR A 328 -8.20 -21.97 6.74
C THR A 328 -9.64 -21.76 6.27
N LYS A 329 -9.88 -21.51 4.97
CA LYS A 329 -11.20 -21.20 4.44
C LYS A 329 -11.94 -22.47 4.01
N ALA A 330 -12.92 -22.90 4.80
CA ALA A 330 -13.67 -24.12 4.52
C ALA A 330 -14.69 -24.01 3.37
N THR A 331 -15.30 -22.83 3.21
CA THR A 331 -16.40 -22.60 2.24
C THR A 331 -16.22 -21.25 1.57
N PHE A 332 -16.48 -21.19 0.27
CA PHE A 332 -16.54 -19.94 -0.49
C PHE A 332 -17.85 -19.18 -0.25
N GLY A 333 -17.91 -17.90 -0.57
CA GLY A 333 -19.09 -17.04 -0.43
C GLY A 333 -20.29 -17.50 -1.29
N ASN A 334 -20.06 -18.24 -2.37
CA ASN A 334 -21.13 -18.90 -3.13
C ASN A 334 -21.68 -20.18 -2.46
N GLY A 335 -21.20 -20.55 -1.27
CA GLY A 335 -21.63 -21.73 -0.51
C GLY A 335 -20.96 -23.05 -0.93
N THR A 336 -20.08 -23.05 -1.93
CA THR A 336 -19.37 -24.27 -2.35
C THR A 336 -18.21 -24.58 -1.39
N PRO A 337 -17.97 -25.87 -1.06
CA PRO A 337 -16.81 -26.26 -0.25
C PRO A 337 -15.49 -25.89 -0.94
N ASN A 338 -14.51 -25.43 -0.18
CA ASN A 338 -13.16 -25.22 -0.69
C ASN A 338 -12.43 -26.57 -0.75
N PRO A 339 -12.08 -27.08 -1.95
CA PRO A 339 -11.40 -28.39 -2.07
C PRO A 339 -9.95 -28.37 -1.56
N LEU A 340 -9.39 -27.17 -1.30
CA LEU A 340 -8.05 -26.98 -0.77
C LEU A 340 -8.04 -26.61 0.72
N TYR A 341 -9.19 -26.66 1.41
CA TYR A 341 -9.25 -26.44 2.84
C TYR A 341 -8.31 -27.39 3.61
N GLY A 342 -7.50 -26.83 4.50
CA GLY A 342 -6.49 -27.55 5.28
C GLY A 342 -5.24 -27.96 4.48
N GLN A 343 -5.11 -27.53 3.22
CA GLN A 343 -3.92 -27.81 2.42
C GLN A 343 -2.84 -26.75 2.61
N GLY A 344 -1.57 -27.17 2.54
CA GLY A 344 -0.42 -26.29 2.55
C GLY A 344 -0.08 -25.75 1.16
N ALA A 345 0.90 -24.83 1.10
CA ALA A 345 1.27 -24.18 -0.14
C ALA A 345 2.02 -25.12 -1.11
N TYR A 346 1.75 -24.97 -2.42
CA TYR A 346 2.46 -25.73 -3.46
C TYR A 346 2.39 -25.08 -4.84
N VAL A 347 3.36 -25.45 -5.68
CA VAL A 347 3.26 -25.31 -7.14
C VAL A 347 3.49 -26.68 -7.78
N ASP A 348 2.58 -27.05 -8.68
CA ASP A 348 2.71 -28.24 -9.52
C ASP A 348 2.75 -27.83 -11.01
N VAL A 349 3.66 -28.46 -11.75
CA VAL A 349 3.81 -28.26 -13.20
C VAL A 349 3.62 -29.58 -13.93
N TRP A 350 3.15 -29.53 -15.17
CA TRP A 350 2.95 -30.74 -15.97
C TRP A 350 4.27 -31.25 -16.54
N ASN A 351 4.64 -32.49 -16.23
CA ASN A 351 5.78 -33.16 -16.83
C ASN A 351 5.31 -34.07 -17.98
N ALA A 352 5.68 -33.72 -19.22
CA ALA A 352 5.30 -34.47 -20.40
C ALA A 352 5.92 -35.87 -20.47
N SER A 353 7.12 -36.07 -19.91
CA SER A 353 7.81 -37.36 -19.90
C SER A 353 7.16 -38.37 -18.97
N THR A 354 6.62 -37.92 -17.83
CA THR A 354 5.90 -38.79 -16.88
C THR A 354 4.39 -38.75 -17.07
N ASN A 355 3.88 -37.89 -17.96
CA ASN A 355 2.47 -37.67 -18.23
C ASN A 355 1.66 -37.39 -16.95
N SER A 356 2.22 -36.61 -16.03
CA SER A 356 1.65 -36.32 -14.72
C SER A 356 2.02 -34.91 -14.25
N TYR A 357 1.22 -34.36 -13.33
CA TYR A 357 1.65 -33.19 -12.56
C TYR A 357 2.78 -33.60 -11.62
N GLN A 358 3.80 -32.76 -11.53
CA GLN A 358 4.91 -32.91 -10.60
C GLN A 358 4.96 -31.69 -9.70
N ARG A 359 4.98 -31.98 -8.40
CA ARG A 359 5.26 -30.98 -7.38
C ARG A 359 6.72 -30.60 -7.42
N ILE A 360 6.99 -29.31 -7.52
CA ILE A 360 8.37 -28.79 -7.58
C ILE A 360 8.83 -28.21 -6.24
N THR A 361 7.90 -27.93 -5.33
CA THR A 361 8.17 -27.33 -4.01
C THR A 361 8.06 -28.36 -2.90
N THR A 362 8.85 -28.18 -1.84
CA THR A 362 8.69 -28.87 -0.56
C THR A 362 8.16 -27.86 0.45
N ASP A 363 6.96 -28.10 1.00
CA ASP A 363 6.28 -27.19 1.94
C ASP A 363 6.23 -25.75 1.42
N GLY A 364 5.77 -25.57 0.17
CA GLY A 364 5.70 -24.26 -0.48
C GLY A 364 7.05 -23.60 -0.81
N VAL A 365 8.19 -24.25 -0.58
CA VAL A 365 9.52 -23.68 -0.85
C VAL A 365 10.28 -24.47 -1.91
N LEU A 366 10.93 -23.75 -2.82
CA LEU A 366 11.88 -24.29 -3.80
C LEU A 366 13.25 -23.63 -3.59
N ASN A 367 14.26 -24.47 -3.32
CA ASN A 367 15.64 -24.02 -3.22
C ASN A 367 16.26 -23.92 -4.62
N GLY A 368 16.38 -22.70 -5.14
CA GLY A 368 16.92 -22.39 -6.46
C GLY A 368 15.89 -21.76 -7.39
N THR A 369 16.08 -22.00 -8.68
CA THR A 369 15.23 -21.49 -9.77
C THR A 369 14.43 -22.61 -10.41
N ALA A 370 13.19 -22.33 -10.82
CA ALA A 370 12.46 -23.24 -11.71
C ALA A 370 11.78 -22.53 -12.88
N VAL A 371 11.46 -23.34 -13.89
CA VAL A 371 10.74 -22.95 -15.10
C VAL A 371 9.34 -23.51 -15.04
N LEU A 372 8.35 -22.63 -14.98
CA LEU A 372 6.93 -22.93 -14.91
C LEU A 372 6.30 -22.69 -16.28
N ILE A 373 5.88 -23.76 -16.95
CA ILE A 373 5.21 -23.68 -18.25
C ILE A 373 3.88 -24.42 -18.16
N GLY A 374 2.80 -23.68 -18.39
CA GLY A 374 1.44 -24.22 -18.43
C GLY A 374 0.83 -24.13 -19.82
N THR A 375 0.04 -25.12 -20.20
CA THR A 375 -0.82 -25.04 -21.40
C THR A 375 -2.27 -24.91 -20.99
N SER A 376 -3.17 -24.57 -21.92
CA SER A 376 -4.60 -24.44 -21.62
C SER A 376 -5.20 -25.75 -21.05
N SER A 377 -4.74 -26.91 -21.53
CA SER A 377 -5.19 -28.21 -21.06
C SER A 377 -4.45 -28.68 -19.81
N LYS A 378 -3.22 -28.20 -19.60
CA LYS A 378 -2.33 -28.55 -18.49
C LYS A 378 -1.75 -27.27 -17.85
N PRO A 379 -2.58 -26.47 -17.16
CA PRO A 379 -2.13 -25.22 -16.56
C PRO A 379 -1.13 -25.47 -15.42
N ILE A 380 -0.31 -24.47 -15.09
CA ILE A 380 0.45 -24.44 -13.84
C ILE A 380 -0.55 -24.40 -12.69
N ARG A 381 -0.41 -25.30 -11.72
CA ARG A 381 -1.28 -25.35 -10.54
C ARG A 381 -0.57 -24.68 -9.37
N ILE A 382 -1.21 -23.69 -8.77
CA ILE A 382 -0.67 -22.96 -7.62
C ILE A 382 -1.69 -22.88 -6.50
N HIS A 383 -1.21 -23.04 -5.27
CA HIS A 383 -1.99 -22.80 -4.08
C HIS A 383 -1.14 -22.14 -2.99
N GLY A 384 -1.64 -21.04 -2.43
CA GLY A 384 -0.99 -20.32 -1.33
C GLY A 384 0.27 -19.54 -1.74
N PRO A 385 1.02 -19.02 -0.75
CA PRO A 385 2.30 -18.36 -0.97
C PRO A 385 3.40 -19.40 -1.21
N VAL A 386 4.13 -19.27 -2.31
CA VAL A 386 5.23 -20.18 -2.68
C VAL A 386 6.51 -19.40 -2.88
N THR A 387 7.60 -19.85 -2.27
CA THR A 387 8.87 -19.12 -2.26
C THR A 387 9.96 -19.85 -3.03
N PHE A 388 10.63 -19.13 -3.92
CA PHE A 388 11.80 -19.56 -4.69
C PHE A 388 13.01 -18.80 -4.19
N THR A 389 14.07 -19.49 -3.79
CA THR A 389 15.24 -18.79 -3.21
C THR A 389 16.05 -18.01 -4.24
N GLU A 390 15.93 -18.35 -5.53
CA GLU A 390 16.53 -17.61 -6.65
C GLU A 390 15.44 -16.99 -7.56
N ASP A 391 15.33 -17.42 -8.81
CA ASP A 391 14.41 -16.88 -9.80
C ASP A 391 13.18 -17.77 -10.03
N CYS A 392 12.14 -17.20 -10.62
CA CYS A 392 11.03 -17.97 -11.21
C CYS A 392 10.84 -17.57 -12.66
N VAL A 393 10.94 -18.51 -13.59
CA VAL A 393 10.65 -18.28 -15.01
C VAL A 393 9.25 -18.81 -15.31
N ILE A 394 8.35 -17.99 -15.86
CA ILE A 394 6.93 -18.35 -16.00
C ILE A 394 6.34 -17.97 -17.36
N LYS A 395 5.50 -18.85 -17.91
CA LYS A 395 4.57 -18.56 -19.02
C LYS A 395 3.37 -19.51 -19.05
N GLY A 396 2.32 -19.11 -19.76
CA GLY A 396 1.20 -19.97 -20.11
C GLY A 396 -0.02 -19.80 -19.20
N TYR A 397 -0.75 -20.89 -18.95
CA TYR A 397 -2.01 -20.85 -18.19
C TYR A 397 -1.81 -21.19 -16.72
N ILE A 398 -2.53 -20.50 -15.83
CA ILE A 398 -2.46 -20.61 -14.38
C ILE A 398 -3.81 -21.05 -13.82
N ALA A 399 -3.78 -22.03 -12.92
CA ALA A 399 -4.93 -22.58 -12.24
C ALA A 399 -4.70 -22.58 -10.73
N GLY A 400 -5.64 -22.05 -9.97
CA GLY A 400 -5.56 -21.82 -8.54
C GLY A 400 -5.30 -20.37 -8.14
N GLN A 401 -5.01 -20.20 -6.85
CA GLN A 401 -4.84 -18.91 -6.19
C GLN A 401 -3.57 -18.94 -5.34
N GLY A 402 -2.67 -17.99 -5.58
CA GLY A 402 -1.43 -17.91 -4.80
C GLY A 402 -0.47 -16.82 -5.25
N THR A 403 0.58 -16.63 -4.46
CA THR A 403 1.65 -15.67 -4.74
C THR A 403 2.98 -16.39 -4.84
N ILE A 404 3.75 -16.11 -5.88
CA ILE A 404 5.13 -16.58 -6.01
C ILE A 404 6.06 -15.48 -5.50
N TYR A 405 6.82 -15.79 -4.45
CA TYR A 405 7.93 -14.99 -3.93
C TYR A 405 9.25 -15.48 -4.53
N THR A 406 10.11 -14.55 -4.95
CA THR A 406 11.46 -14.89 -5.45
C THR A 406 12.53 -14.11 -4.70
N GLY A 407 13.64 -14.79 -4.35
CA GLY A 407 14.81 -14.19 -3.73
C GLY A 407 15.63 -13.31 -4.70
N ARG A 408 15.46 -13.54 -6.00
CA ARG A 408 15.97 -12.73 -7.11
C ARG A 408 14.81 -12.27 -7.99
N ASN A 409 14.67 -12.78 -9.21
CA ASN A 409 13.79 -12.20 -10.22
C ASN A 409 12.61 -13.11 -10.59
N VAL A 410 11.53 -12.50 -11.05
CA VAL A 410 10.51 -13.21 -11.84
C VAL A 410 10.73 -12.90 -13.31
N HIS A 411 10.92 -13.92 -14.13
CA HIS A 411 11.03 -13.81 -15.59
C HIS A 411 9.75 -14.26 -16.26
N ILE A 412 9.02 -13.32 -16.84
CA ILE A 412 7.83 -13.61 -17.64
C ILE A 412 8.30 -13.74 -19.09
N VAL A 413 8.37 -14.97 -19.59
CA VAL A 413 8.94 -15.27 -20.91
C VAL A 413 7.89 -15.51 -21.98
N GLY A 414 6.62 -15.31 -21.66
CA GLY A 414 5.50 -15.46 -22.58
C GLY A 414 4.23 -14.97 -21.90
N SER A 415 3.11 -15.00 -22.62
CA SER A 415 1.84 -14.54 -22.06
C SER A 415 1.40 -15.42 -20.88
N VAL A 416 0.90 -14.80 -19.81
CA VAL A 416 0.38 -15.44 -18.60
C VAL A 416 -1.13 -15.24 -18.56
N ARG A 417 -1.89 -16.32 -18.43
CA ARG A 417 -3.35 -16.32 -18.56
C ARG A 417 -3.99 -17.10 -17.43
N TYR A 418 -5.12 -16.63 -16.92
CA TYR A 418 -5.95 -17.45 -16.06
C TYR A 418 -6.59 -18.60 -16.86
N SER A 419 -6.47 -19.81 -16.34
CA SER A 419 -7.23 -20.98 -16.82
C SER A 419 -8.71 -20.80 -16.51
N ASP A 420 -9.56 -21.55 -17.21
CA ASP A 420 -10.95 -21.77 -16.84
C ASP A 420 -11.09 -22.81 -15.72
N LYS A 421 -10.00 -23.46 -15.31
CA LYS A 421 -9.94 -24.47 -14.25
C LYS A 421 -9.20 -23.97 -13.02
N ASP A 422 -9.57 -24.47 -11.85
CA ASP A 422 -8.85 -24.27 -10.59
C ASP A 422 -7.65 -25.24 -10.44
N ALA A 423 -6.91 -25.14 -9.33
CA ALA A 423 -5.77 -26.01 -9.07
C ALA A 423 -6.12 -27.51 -8.99
N THR A 424 -7.38 -27.86 -8.67
CA THR A 424 -7.84 -29.26 -8.61
C THR A 424 -8.23 -29.80 -9.99
N GLY A 425 -8.51 -28.91 -10.94
CA GLY A 425 -8.94 -29.21 -12.30
C GLY A 425 -10.45 -29.02 -12.53
N GLN A 426 -11.18 -28.50 -11.55
CA GLN A 426 -12.58 -28.14 -11.65
C GLN A 426 -12.76 -26.85 -12.46
N THR A 427 -13.76 -26.79 -13.32
CA THR A 427 -14.09 -25.57 -14.09
C THR A 427 -14.69 -24.51 -13.18
N VAL A 428 -14.02 -23.36 -13.10
CA VAL A 428 -14.43 -22.16 -12.34
C VAL A 428 -14.63 -20.94 -13.25
N GLY A 429 -14.22 -21.04 -14.51
CA GLY A 429 -14.23 -19.93 -15.46
C GLY A 429 -13.17 -18.88 -15.14
N THR A 430 -13.19 -17.80 -15.90
CA THR A 430 -12.23 -16.70 -15.73
C THR A 430 -12.94 -15.46 -15.15
N PRO A 431 -12.27 -14.58 -14.37
CA PRO A 431 -12.95 -13.45 -13.73
C PRO A 431 -13.83 -12.58 -14.64
N ASP A 432 -14.98 -12.15 -14.10
CA ASP A 432 -16.04 -11.41 -14.80
C ASP A 432 -16.74 -10.49 -13.81
N PHE A 433 -16.58 -9.19 -13.99
CA PHE A 433 -17.08 -8.16 -13.09
C PHE A 433 -18.39 -7.52 -13.56
N ARG A 434 -19.06 -8.12 -14.54
CA ARG A 434 -20.33 -7.64 -15.07
C ARG A 434 -21.51 -8.17 -14.26
N GLY A 435 -22.53 -7.35 -14.06
CA GLY A 435 -23.78 -7.75 -13.40
C GLY A 435 -24.44 -6.59 -12.67
N SER A 436 -25.62 -6.83 -12.11
CA SER A 436 -26.42 -5.81 -11.41
C SER A 436 -26.46 -6.00 -9.89
N ASP A 437 -25.66 -6.92 -9.34
CA ASP A 437 -25.57 -7.20 -7.91
C ASP A 437 -24.09 -7.45 -7.54
N PRO A 438 -23.49 -6.62 -6.66
CA PRO A 438 -22.07 -6.71 -6.37
C PRO A 438 -21.74 -7.98 -5.57
N ASP A 439 -22.64 -8.43 -4.69
CA ASP A 439 -22.40 -9.62 -3.87
C ASP A 439 -22.44 -10.89 -4.73
N ALA A 440 -23.37 -10.95 -5.71
CA ALA A 440 -23.42 -12.06 -6.66
C ALA A 440 -22.17 -12.12 -7.54
N ILE A 441 -21.67 -10.97 -8.00
CA ILE A 441 -20.43 -10.86 -8.78
C ILE A 441 -19.26 -11.39 -7.94
N ASP A 442 -19.15 -10.96 -6.69
CA ASP A 442 -18.08 -11.37 -5.79
C ASP A 442 -18.08 -12.86 -5.50
N ASN A 443 -19.22 -13.39 -5.08
CA ASN A 443 -19.38 -14.82 -4.80
C ASN A 443 -19.00 -15.69 -6.01
N ALA A 444 -19.30 -15.21 -7.23
CA ALA A 444 -18.92 -15.90 -8.46
C ALA A 444 -17.42 -15.78 -8.79
N ASN A 445 -16.75 -14.71 -8.38
CA ASN A 445 -15.34 -14.44 -8.67
C ASN A 445 -14.37 -14.99 -7.63
N GLU A 446 -14.85 -15.25 -6.42
CA GLU A 446 -14.05 -15.72 -5.29
C GLU A 446 -13.36 -17.06 -5.54
N VAL A 447 -14.01 -17.96 -6.29
CA VAL A 447 -13.45 -19.27 -6.67
C VAL A 447 -12.48 -19.20 -7.85
N ARG A 448 -12.38 -18.05 -8.52
CA ARG A 448 -11.66 -17.93 -9.79
C ARG A 448 -10.19 -17.68 -9.55
N ASN A 449 -9.38 -18.02 -10.56
CA ASN A 449 -7.93 -17.98 -10.45
C ASN A 449 -7.37 -16.59 -10.15
N MET A 450 -6.26 -16.54 -9.42
CA MET A 450 -5.55 -15.31 -9.10
C MET A 450 -4.06 -15.57 -8.84
N LEU A 451 -3.19 -14.77 -9.44
CA LEU A 451 -1.75 -14.95 -9.34
C LEU A 451 -1.06 -13.67 -8.86
N GLY A 452 -0.28 -13.77 -7.81
CA GLY A 452 0.71 -12.78 -7.41
C GLY A 452 2.12 -13.20 -7.85
N LEU A 453 2.89 -12.28 -8.38
CA LEU A 453 4.31 -12.45 -8.74
C LEU A 453 5.10 -11.37 -8.02
N ALA A 454 5.76 -11.74 -6.91
CA ALA A 454 6.46 -10.86 -6.01
C ALA A 454 7.97 -11.13 -6.06
N ALA A 455 8.73 -10.16 -6.57
CA ALA A 455 10.18 -10.27 -6.74
C ALA A 455 10.95 -9.36 -5.78
N ARG A 456 11.83 -9.95 -4.97
CA ARG A 456 12.84 -9.20 -4.19
C ARG A 456 13.83 -8.46 -5.10
N GLY A 457 14.09 -9.03 -6.26
CA GLY A 457 14.81 -8.44 -7.37
C GLY A 457 13.85 -7.67 -8.28
N SER A 458 13.79 -8.08 -9.54
CA SER A 458 13.03 -7.45 -10.61
C SER A 458 11.99 -8.40 -11.22
N VAL A 459 10.91 -7.82 -11.78
CA VAL A 459 10.02 -8.54 -12.69
C VAL A 459 10.45 -8.19 -14.12
N ILE A 460 10.98 -9.17 -14.82
CA ILE A 460 11.59 -9.02 -16.14
C ILE A 460 10.70 -9.68 -17.20
N MET A 461 10.28 -8.91 -18.20
CA MET A 461 9.35 -9.37 -19.23
C MET A 461 10.05 -9.55 -20.58
N GLY A 462 9.82 -10.70 -21.21
CA GLY A 462 10.34 -11.04 -22.52
C GLY A 462 11.67 -11.78 -22.47
N ASN A 463 12.28 -11.95 -23.65
CA ASN A 463 13.53 -12.68 -23.79
C ASN A 463 14.73 -11.81 -23.42
N THR A 464 15.35 -12.08 -22.28
CA THR A 464 16.52 -11.30 -21.79
C THR A 464 17.73 -11.34 -22.70
N THR A 465 17.87 -12.35 -23.57
CA THR A 465 19.00 -12.46 -24.50
C THR A 465 18.90 -11.51 -25.68
N THR A 466 17.69 -10.98 -25.97
CA THR A 466 17.45 -10.02 -27.05
C THR A 466 17.51 -8.57 -26.57
N PHE A 467 17.77 -8.37 -25.28
CA PHE A 467 17.87 -7.04 -24.69
C PHE A 467 19.13 -6.34 -25.18
N THR A 468 18.96 -5.14 -25.71
CA THR A 468 20.06 -4.32 -26.23
C THR A 468 20.32 -3.14 -25.31
N SER A 469 21.48 -2.50 -25.47
CA SER A 469 21.84 -1.28 -24.73
C SER A 469 20.89 -0.10 -25.01
N SER A 470 20.22 -0.11 -26.17
CA SER A 470 19.22 0.88 -26.57
C SER A 470 17.85 0.57 -25.98
N TYR A 471 17.37 -0.66 -26.13
CA TYR A 471 16.08 -1.07 -25.57
C TYR A 471 16.11 -2.56 -25.17
N PRO A 472 15.56 -2.93 -23.99
CA PRO A 472 15.02 -2.07 -22.95
C PRO A 472 16.07 -1.58 -21.94
N LEU A 473 17.34 -2.03 -22.02
CA LEU A 473 18.34 -1.80 -20.96
C LEU A 473 18.65 -0.33 -20.70
N TYR A 474 18.45 0.56 -21.68
CA TYR A 474 18.61 2.00 -21.50
C TYR A 474 17.74 2.55 -20.35
N TYR A 475 16.50 2.07 -20.23
CA TYR A 475 15.56 2.48 -19.19
C TYR A 475 15.75 1.74 -17.86
N MET A 476 16.48 0.62 -17.88
CA MET A 476 16.71 -0.23 -16.70
C MET A 476 18.02 0.09 -15.96
N ARG A 477 18.68 1.20 -16.30
CA ARG A 477 19.96 1.62 -15.74
C ARG A 477 20.04 3.13 -15.52
N PRO A 478 21.00 3.62 -14.74
CA PRO A 478 21.23 5.06 -14.58
C PRO A 478 21.61 5.69 -15.93
N PRO A 479 21.19 6.93 -16.23
CA PRO A 479 20.52 7.87 -15.33
C PRO A 479 18.99 7.76 -15.28
N PHE A 480 18.36 6.76 -15.90
CA PHE A 480 16.89 6.62 -15.89
C PHE A 480 16.38 6.20 -14.52
N THR A 481 16.92 5.12 -14.00
CA THR A 481 16.72 4.73 -12.61
C THR A 481 17.34 5.78 -11.70
N LYS A 482 16.64 6.11 -10.61
CA LYS A 482 17.05 7.16 -9.67
C LYS A 482 17.46 6.54 -8.35
N GLY A 483 18.47 7.14 -7.72
CA GLY A 483 18.82 6.77 -6.36
C GLY A 483 17.92 7.49 -5.37
N ARG A 484 18.00 7.09 -4.11
CA ARG A 484 17.15 7.62 -3.04
C ARG A 484 17.84 7.56 -1.70
N TRP A 485 17.29 8.27 -0.73
CA TRP A 485 17.65 8.17 0.67
C TRP A 485 16.75 7.16 1.39
N ASP A 486 17.32 6.34 2.26
CA ASP A 486 16.54 5.48 3.15
C ASP A 486 16.02 6.25 4.38
N GLU A 487 15.26 5.58 5.24
CA GLU A 487 14.71 6.18 6.47
C GLU A 487 15.78 6.57 7.50
N ASN A 488 17.02 6.07 7.34
CA ASN A 488 18.18 6.40 8.16
C ASN A 488 19.04 7.52 7.56
N GLY A 489 18.66 8.04 6.40
CA GLY A 489 19.43 9.06 5.68
C GLY A 489 20.67 8.52 4.95
N ASN A 490 20.76 7.21 4.71
CA ASN A 490 21.80 6.65 3.85
C ASN A 490 21.42 6.76 2.38
N TRP A 491 22.40 7.10 1.55
CA TRP A 491 22.22 7.15 0.11
C TRP A 491 22.21 5.74 -0.51
N ILE A 492 21.08 5.37 -1.10
CA ILE A 492 20.92 4.15 -1.90
C ILE A 492 21.17 4.51 -3.37
N PRO A 493 22.17 3.90 -4.04
CA PRO A 493 22.45 4.16 -5.44
C PRO A 493 21.31 3.69 -6.34
N PRO A 494 21.15 4.31 -7.53
CA PRO A 494 20.15 3.89 -8.51
C PRO A 494 20.37 2.44 -8.94
N TYR A 495 19.29 1.73 -9.22
CA TYR A 495 19.36 0.36 -9.72
C TYR A 495 20.02 0.31 -11.11
N ASP A 496 20.95 -0.63 -11.32
CA ASP A 496 21.57 -0.89 -12.61
C ASP A 496 21.44 -2.37 -12.96
N ALA A 497 20.58 -2.65 -13.94
CA ALA A 497 20.36 -4.00 -14.46
C ALA A 497 21.65 -4.70 -14.92
N THR A 498 22.65 -3.97 -15.41
CA THR A 498 23.87 -4.53 -16.01
C THR A 498 24.96 -4.87 -15.00
N GLN A 499 24.72 -4.59 -13.71
CA GLN A 499 25.58 -5.05 -12.63
C GLN A 499 25.48 -6.56 -12.47
N THR A 500 26.60 -7.17 -12.07
CA THR A 500 26.67 -8.61 -11.78
C THR A 500 26.41 -8.80 -10.29
N ASP A 501 25.59 -9.78 -9.96
CA ASP A 501 25.26 -10.09 -8.58
C ASP A 501 25.99 -11.35 -8.07
N TYR A 502 25.61 -11.83 -6.88
CA TYR A 502 26.25 -12.95 -6.20
C TYR A 502 26.17 -14.30 -6.94
N THR A 503 25.30 -14.46 -7.94
CA THR A 503 25.25 -15.69 -8.76
C THR A 503 26.18 -15.62 -9.98
N GLY A 504 26.86 -14.49 -10.19
CA GLY A 504 27.67 -14.25 -11.38
C GLY A 504 26.87 -13.88 -12.62
N ARG A 505 25.54 -13.76 -12.53
CA ARG A 505 24.66 -13.28 -13.60
C ARG A 505 24.44 -11.77 -13.49
N LYS A 506 24.05 -11.14 -14.60
CA LYS A 506 23.55 -9.76 -14.55
C LYS A 506 22.23 -9.72 -13.78
N LYS A 507 21.94 -8.61 -13.09
CA LYS A 507 20.72 -8.48 -12.28
C LYS A 507 19.42 -8.65 -13.09
N TYR A 508 19.42 -8.38 -14.39
CA TYR A 508 18.27 -8.64 -15.27
C TYR A 508 18.21 -10.05 -15.85
N GLN A 509 19.26 -10.86 -15.68
CA GLN A 509 19.34 -12.22 -16.23
C GLN A 509 18.89 -13.24 -15.19
N SER A 510 18.34 -14.35 -15.70
CA SER A 510 18.04 -15.51 -14.88
C SER A 510 19.30 -16.34 -14.62
N THR A 511 19.32 -17.10 -13.53
CA THR A 511 20.30 -18.17 -13.30
C THR A 511 20.15 -19.32 -14.30
N ILE A 512 18.97 -19.48 -14.92
CA ILE A 512 18.72 -20.42 -16.03
C ILE A 512 19.59 -20.10 -17.25
N SER A 513 19.99 -21.14 -17.99
CA SER A 513 20.82 -20.98 -19.19
C SER A 513 20.12 -20.14 -20.28
N ASP A 514 20.90 -19.33 -20.99
CA ASP A 514 20.41 -18.51 -22.09
C ASP A 514 19.82 -19.36 -23.22
N SER A 515 20.36 -20.57 -23.44
CA SER A 515 19.79 -21.55 -24.38
C SER A 515 18.39 -21.99 -23.98
N THR A 516 18.16 -22.27 -22.69
CA THR A 516 16.83 -22.63 -22.19
C THR A 516 15.88 -21.44 -22.32
N MET A 517 16.29 -20.25 -21.89
CA MET A 517 15.50 -19.02 -22.01
C MET A 517 15.07 -18.76 -23.46
N ASN A 518 16.01 -18.88 -24.42
CA ASN A 518 15.71 -18.72 -25.84
C ASN A 518 14.72 -19.76 -26.37
N SER A 519 14.83 -21.01 -25.92
CA SER A 519 13.96 -22.10 -26.39
C SER A 519 12.51 -21.97 -25.92
N ILE A 520 12.28 -21.25 -24.81
CA ILE A 520 10.96 -21.12 -24.20
C ILE A 520 10.35 -19.73 -24.37
N ALA A 521 11.11 -18.72 -24.77
CA ALA A 521 10.59 -17.37 -24.86
C ALA A 521 9.62 -17.19 -26.05
N GLU A 522 8.53 -16.47 -25.79
CA GLU A 522 7.45 -16.17 -26.72
C GLU A 522 7.04 -14.69 -26.58
N GLY A 523 6.25 -14.21 -27.53
CA GLY A 523 5.65 -12.88 -27.42
C GLY A 523 4.65 -12.77 -26.27
N ILE A 524 4.63 -11.60 -25.64
CA ILE A 524 3.74 -11.29 -24.51
C ILE A 524 2.64 -10.37 -25.00
N ASN A 525 1.40 -10.89 -25.06
CA ASN A 525 0.20 -10.14 -25.47
C ASN A 525 -0.88 -10.14 -24.39
N GLN A 526 -0.73 -10.95 -23.34
CA GLN A 526 -1.64 -10.98 -22.21
C GLN A 526 -0.87 -11.31 -20.94
N LEU A 527 -1.12 -10.54 -19.88
CA LEU A 527 -0.58 -10.76 -18.55
C LEU A 527 -1.70 -10.65 -17.51
N ASP A 528 -2.12 -11.81 -17.02
CA ASP A 528 -3.08 -11.97 -15.94
C ASP A 528 -2.32 -12.24 -14.62
N ALA A 529 -1.93 -11.18 -13.92
CA ALA A 529 -1.21 -11.29 -12.64
C ALA A 529 -1.15 -9.94 -11.89
N ILE A 530 -0.93 -10.03 -10.58
CA ILE A 530 -0.47 -8.93 -9.74
C ILE A 530 1.05 -8.98 -9.71
N LEU A 531 1.70 -8.02 -10.34
CA LEU A 531 3.15 -7.92 -10.41
C LEU A 531 3.64 -6.97 -9.32
N TYR A 532 4.60 -7.44 -8.53
CA TYR A 532 5.23 -6.67 -7.48
C TYR A 532 6.76 -6.85 -7.57
N THR A 533 7.51 -5.77 -7.51
CA THR A 533 8.97 -5.80 -7.54
C THR A 533 9.61 -4.72 -6.69
N ASN A 534 10.64 -5.09 -5.96
CA ASN A 534 11.47 -4.19 -5.15
C ASN A 534 12.38 -3.28 -5.97
N PHE A 535 12.61 -3.57 -7.25
CA PHE A 535 13.43 -2.75 -8.13
C PHE A 535 12.65 -2.39 -9.39
N VAL A 536 13.01 -3.00 -10.52
CA VAL A 536 12.46 -2.65 -11.82
C VAL A 536 11.37 -3.64 -12.23
N GLY A 537 10.24 -3.12 -12.70
CA GLY A 537 9.28 -3.85 -13.53
C GLY A 537 9.51 -3.43 -14.98
N GLY A 538 10.03 -4.32 -15.83
CA GLY A 538 10.46 -3.88 -17.15
C GLY A 538 10.80 -4.98 -18.13
N GLY A 539 10.96 -4.59 -19.39
CA GLY A 539 11.28 -5.52 -20.48
C GLY A 539 10.51 -5.25 -21.77
N ASN A 540 10.57 -6.20 -22.69
CA ASN A 540 9.94 -6.10 -24.01
C ASN A 540 8.59 -6.82 -24.00
N ILE A 541 7.53 -6.09 -24.37
CA ILE A 541 6.16 -6.60 -24.40
C ILE A 541 5.47 -6.25 -25.73
N GLY A 542 4.40 -6.96 -26.07
CA GLY A 542 3.70 -6.80 -27.35
C GLY A 542 4.51 -7.26 -28.57
N THR A 543 5.57 -8.06 -28.37
CA THR A 543 6.51 -8.43 -29.44
C THR A 543 5.93 -9.40 -30.48
N ALA A 544 4.81 -10.06 -30.21
CA ALA A 544 4.11 -10.93 -31.16
C ALA A 544 3.03 -10.21 -31.99
N GLY A 545 2.90 -8.88 -31.87
CA GLY A 545 1.89 -8.10 -32.61
C GLY A 545 0.48 -8.19 -32.03
N GLY A 546 -0.42 -7.28 -32.42
CA GLY A 546 -1.83 -7.28 -32.00
C GLY A 546 -2.14 -6.60 -30.66
N GLY A 547 -1.15 -5.96 -30.02
CA GLY A 547 -1.32 -5.25 -28.75
C GLY A 547 -1.04 -6.10 -27.52
N ILE A 548 -1.22 -5.53 -26.32
CA ILE A 548 -1.06 -6.23 -25.05
C ILE A 548 -2.15 -5.86 -24.05
N ALA A 549 -2.66 -6.84 -23.32
CA ALA A 549 -3.55 -6.63 -22.18
C ALA A 549 -2.87 -7.03 -20.86
N PHE A 550 -2.90 -6.13 -19.89
CA PHE A 550 -2.59 -6.39 -18.49
C PHE A 550 -3.89 -6.45 -17.71
N ASN A 551 -4.16 -7.58 -17.06
CA ASN A 551 -5.30 -7.77 -16.17
C ASN A 551 -4.76 -8.02 -14.76
N GLY A 552 -4.79 -6.99 -13.91
CA GLY A 552 -4.18 -6.99 -12.60
C GLY A 552 -3.53 -5.65 -12.27
N THR A 553 -2.33 -5.73 -11.70
CA THR A 553 -1.63 -4.56 -11.15
C THR A 553 -0.14 -4.69 -11.43
N ILE A 554 0.54 -3.57 -11.65
CA ILE A 554 2.00 -3.48 -11.70
C ILE A 554 2.46 -2.53 -10.60
N ILE A 555 3.24 -3.06 -9.67
CA ILE A 555 3.85 -2.34 -8.56
C ILE A 555 5.35 -2.49 -8.65
N SER A 556 6.06 -1.38 -8.74
CA SER A 556 7.52 -1.37 -8.85
C SER A 556 8.12 -0.16 -8.15
N LYS A 557 9.42 -0.21 -7.82
CA LYS A 557 10.13 1.01 -7.41
C LYS A 557 10.44 1.87 -8.64
N ASP A 558 10.91 1.24 -9.71
CA ASP A 558 11.15 1.85 -11.02
C ASP A 558 10.47 1.02 -12.11
N GLU A 559 10.06 1.68 -13.20
CA GLU A 559 9.41 1.01 -14.33
C GLU A 559 10.16 1.29 -15.64
N ALA A 560 10.25 0.26 -16.49
CA ALA A 560 11.06 0.28 -17.72
C ALA A 560 10.53 -0.71 -18.79
N MET A 561 9.26 -0.56 -19.17
CA MET A 561 8.58 -1.40 -20.14
C MET A 561 8.60 -0.77 -21.53
N VAL A 562 8.95 -1.56 -22.54
CA VAL A 562 8.94 -1.15 -23.95
C VAL A 562 7.89 -1.95 -24.71
N VAL A 563 6.90 -1.23 -25.26
CA VAL A 563 5.76 -1.82 -25.97
C VAL A 563 6.02 -1.82 -27.48
N PHE A 564 6.12 -3.02 -28.07
CA PHE A 564 6.39 -3.21 -29.50
C PHE A 564 5.13 -3.32 -30.36
N SER A 565 3.97 -3.54 -29.74
CA SER A 565 2.68 -3.53 -30.44
C SER A 565 1.62 -2.86 -29.59
N LEU A 566 0.87 -1.99 -30.25
CA LEU A 566 -0.27 -1.28 -29.69
C LEU A 566 -1.59 -1.95 -30.11
N PRO A 567 -2.69 -1.74 -29.38
CA PRO A 567 -2.81 -0.95 -28.15
C PRO A 567 -2.32 -1.72 -26.90
N MET A 568 -1.90 -0.98 -25.87
CA MET A 568 -1.76 -1.47 -24.51
C MET A 568 -3.04 -1.19 -23.72
N ARG A 569 -3.60 -2.22 -23.09
CA ARG A 569 -4.77 -2.11 -22.22
C ARG A 569 -4.41 -2.58 -20.82
N MET A 570 -4.76 -1.81 -19.81
CA MET A 570 -4.54 -2.19 -18.41
C MET A 570 -5.89 -2.21 -17.70
N ASN A 571 -6.24 -3.31 -17.05
CA ASN A 571 -7.50 -3.50 -16.35
C ASN A 571 -7.21 -3.89 -14.91
N TYR A 572 -7.73 -3.12 -13.97
CA TYR A 572 -7.55 -3.37 -12.55
C TYR A 572 -8.32 -4.60 -12.07
N ASP A 573 -7.66 -5.47 -11.30
CA ASP A 573 -8.33 -6.57 -10.61
C ASP A 573 -8.63 -6.18 -9.15
N HIS A 574 -9.87 -5.80 -8.87
CA HIS A 574 -10.26 -5.28 -7.56
C HIS A 574 -10.41 -6.38 -6.48
N ARG A 575 -10.26 -7.66 -6.82
CA ARG A 575 -10.46 -8.77 -5.86
C ARG A 575 -9.44 -8.78 -4.72
N ILE A 576 -8.29 -8.13 -4.91
CA ILE A 576 -7.22 -7.94 -3.90
C ILE A 576 -7.41 -6.71 -3.02
N ARG A 577 -8.29 -5.79 -3.40
CA ARG A 577 -8.54 -4.55 -2.67
C ARG A 577 -9.20 -4.85 -1.33
N GLU A 578 -8.71 -4.18 -0.28
CA GLU A 578 -9.34 -4.29 1.04
C GLU A 578 -10.70 -3.59 1.04
N ARG A 579 -11.73 -4.30 1.50
CA ARG A 579 -13.08 -3.76 1.59
C ARG A 579 -13.27 -3.04 2.91
N LYS A 580 -13.88 -1.85 2.86
CA LYS A 580 -14.12 -1.03 4.05
C LYS A 580 -14.97 -1.73 5.12
N ILE A 581 -15.95 -2.54 4.70
CA ILE A 581 -16.91 -3.19 5.62
C ILE A 581 -16.28 -4.44 6.27
N SER A 582 -15.74 -5.37 5.47
CA SER A 582 -15.19 -6.63 5.98
C SER A 582 -13.74 -6.51 6.46
N LYS A 583 -13.03 -5.42 6.13
CA LYS A 583 -11.58 -5.26 6.34
C LYS A 583 -10.76 -6.43 5.80
N ALA A 584 -11.26 -7.02 4.71
CA ALA A 584 -10.68 -8.17 4.05
C ALA A 584 -10.86 -8.02 2.54
N PRO A 585 -9.91 -8.52 1.72
CA PRO A 585 -10.12 -8.64 0.28
C PRO A 585 -11.18 -9.70 -0.02
N LEU A 586 -11.58 -9.80 -1.29
CA LEU A 586 -12.31 -10.99 -1.74
C LEU A 586 -11.41 -12.23 -1.70
N ILE A 587 -10.19 -12.08 -2.22
CA ILE A 587 -9.21 -13.15 -2.32
C ILE A 587 -7.93 -12.72 -1.61
N ASP A 588 -7.54 -13.49 -0.60
CA ASP A 588 -6.27 -13.33 0.08
C ASP A 588 -5.23 -14.33 -0.46
N ILE A 589 -4.40 -13.85 -1.40
CA ILE A 589 -3.25 -14.62 -1.91
C ILE A 589 -1.95 -14.37 -1.12
N GLN A 590 -2.03 -13.86 0.11
CA GLN A 590 -0.90 -13.53 0.98
C GLN A 590 0.07 -12.53 0.33
N LEU A 591 -0.44 -11.39 -0.15
CA LEU A 591 0.37 -10.31 -0.71
C LEU A 591 1.19 -9.57 0.38
N PRO A 592 2.28 -8.89 0.00
CA PRO A 592 3.08 -8.07 0.92
C PRO A 592 2.24 -7.05 1.70
N ARG A 593 2.59 -6.86 2.98
CA ARG A 593 1.91 -5.96 3.91
C ARG A 593 2.77 -4.74 4.21
N SER A 594 2.15 -3.60 4.49
CA SER A 594 2.85 -2.36 4.82
C SER A 594 2.66 -2.01 6.30
N PRO A 595 3.69 -1.46 6.95
CA PRO A 595 3.59 -0.97 8.31
C PRO A 595 2.65 0.26 8.38
N THR A 596 1.78 0.31 9.38
CA THR A 596 0.92 1.44 9.71
C THR A 596 0.90 1.67 11.22
N LEU A 597 0.72 2.93 11.63
CA LEU A 597 0.56 3.32 13.03
C LEU A 597 -0.75 4.08 13.16
N LEU A 598 -1.66 3.54 13.97
CA LEU A 598 -2.93 4.18 14.30
C LEU A 598 -2.91 4.55 15.78
N ARG A 599 -3.07 5.84 16.09
CA ARG A 599 -3.27 6.29 17.47
C ARG A 599 -4.72 6.01 17.86
N SER A 600 -4.92 5.14 18.84
CA SER A 600 -6.25 4.63 19.18
C SER A 600 -6.92 5.44 20.30
N THR A 601 -6.18 5.76 21.37
CA THR A 601 -6.77 6.40 22.55
C THR A 601 -5.80 7.38 23.22
N TRP A 602 -6.35 8.47 23.75
CA TRP A 602 -5.67 9.42 24.62
C TRP A 602 -6.42 9.46 25.95
N GLN A 603 -5.75 9.11 27.04
CA GLN A 603 -6.34 9.06 28.37
C GLN A 603 -5.55 9.97 29.32
N ASP A 604 -6.24 10.99 29.84
CA ASP A 604 -5.71 11.85 30.91
C ASP A 604 -5.81 11.11 32.25
N GLN A 605 -4.69 10.97 32.96
CA GLN A 605 -4.64 10.43 34.32
C GLN A 605 -4.76 11.53 35.39
N GLY A 606 -4.91 12.79 34.97
CA GLY A 606 -5.19 13.94 35.81
C GLY A 606 -4.00 14.91 35.94
N PHE A 607 -4.35 16.17 36.17
CA PHE A 607 -3.40 17.25 36.48
C PHE A 607 -3.26 17.43 37.99
N GLN A 608 -2.03 17.40 38.50
CA GLN A 608 -1.72 17.64 39.91
C GLN A 608 -1.02 18.98 40.07
N PHE A 609 -1.56 19.81 40.97
CA PHE A 609 -0.98 21.10 41.35
C PHE A 609 -1.18 21.30 42.85
N LYS A 610 -0.09 21.31 43.62
CA LYS A 610 -0.14 21.64 45.05
C LYS A 610 0.19 23.11 45.26
N TYR A 611 -0.77 23.88 45.77
CA TYR A 611 -0.52 25.26 46.20
C TYR A 611 0.34 25.25 47.47
N TYR A 612 1.46 25.96 47.47
CA TYR A 612 2.14 26.35 48.70
C TYR A 612 1.23 27.34 49.46
N SER A 613 0.79 26.97 50.66
CA SER A 613 0.05 27.85 51.58
C SER A 613 0.96 28.69 52.49
N GLY A 614 2.27 28.71 52.23
CA GLY A 614 3.26 29.34 53.12
C GLY A 614 3.90 30.58 52.53
N LEU A 615 3.18 31.68 52.34
CA LEU A 615 3.78 33.02 52.14
C LEU A 615 2.86 34.21 52.47
N TYR A 616 1.82 34.01 53.29
CA TYR A 616 1.10 35.10 53.98
C TYR A 616 0.90 34.74 55.45
N GLY A 617 2.02 34.77 56.19
CA GLY A 617 2.03 34.86 57.64
C GLY A 617 2.65 36.19 58.04
N ASN A 618 1.84 37.24 58.03
CA ASN A 618 1.83 38.41 58.93
C ASN A 618 0.81 39.44 58.44
#